data_AF-A0AAU7Q3Q4-F1
#
_entry.id   AF-A0AAU7Q3Q4-F1
#
_cell.length_a   1.000
_cell.length_b   1.000
_cell.length_c   1.000
_cell.angle_alpha   90.00
_cell.angle_beta   90.00
_cell.angle_gamma   90.00
#
_symmetry.space_group_name_H-M   'P 1'
#
loop_
_entity.id
_entity.type
_entity.pdbx_description
1 polymer ?
#
loop_
_entity_poly.entity_id
_entity_poly.type
_entity_poly.pdbx_seq_one_letter_code
_entity_poly.pdbx_strand_id
1 'polypeptide(L)'
;MTDNKLTVWQSIEVLTKTILNMQKELSLIKNTALDQDITLEKGKELSSGIYEANFKLNKAINIATLPKIGYRMLSGDLVVLNHITKEEVKIPGGFHYLKVVKLNHNDYKLTFCNSLGNEFFEYKKYDPQYSGIPDEYKFIDFGNIKKTNNLKFKEYVGHAPKFFAAEGSIEPGSESHVIDLFELVRDGKGKKVGALADEFGYFDDQNNLHYYNYHKSAESNTYDPESFSVKMINLDVSKIDKFHLIAEQGDIIIHPILENLDIF
;
A
#
# COMPACT_ATOMS: atom_id res chain seq x y z
N MET A 1 46.21 -29.07 -27.87
CA MET A 1 45.87 -28.20 -26.72
C MET A 1 46.09 -26.78 -27.15
N THR A 2 45.06 -26.10 -27.64
CA THR A 2 45.12 -24.69 -28.04
C THR A 2 44.64 -23.83 -26.88
N ASP A 3 45.52 -22.93 -26.49
CA ASP A 3 45.50 -22.11 -25.28
C ASP A 3 44.41 -21.03 -25.41
N ASN A 4 43.28 -21.22 -24.73
CA ASN A 4 42.12 -20.32 -24.78
C ASN A 4 42.28 -19.14 -23.80
N LYS A 5 43.44 -18.48 -23.82
CA LYS A 5 43.68 -17.28 -23.02
C LYS A 5 43.33 -16.06 -23.86
N LEU A 6 42.09 -15.59 -23.75
CA LEU A 6 41.79 -14.21 -24.10
C LEU A 6 42.77 -13.33 -23.31
N THR A 7 43.50 -12.46 -24.01
CA THR A 7 44.32 -11.46 -23.33
C THR A 7 43.41 -10.53 -22.55
N VAL A 8 43.90 -9.97 -21.44
CA VAL A 8 43.12 -9.05 -20.58
C VAL A 8 42.44 -7.94 -21.40
N TRP A 9 43.12 -7.44 -22.44
CA TRP A 9 42.58 -6.46 -23.37
C TRP A 9 41.41 -6.99 -24.22
N GLN A 10 41.49 -8.21 -24.74
CA GLN A 10 40.38 -8.84 -25.45
C GLN A 10 39.19 -9.11 -24.52
N SER A 11 39.45 -9.49 -23.27
CA SER A 11 38.38 -9.67 -22.27
C SER A 11 37.69 -8.35 -21.94
N ILE A 12 38.44 -7.25 -21.80
CA ILE A 12 37.89 -5.90 -21.59
C ILE A 12 37.08 -5.47 -22.80
N GLU A 13 37.55 -5.73 -24.02
CA GLU A 13 36.83 -5.35 -25.23
C GLU A 13 35.50 -6.11 -25.39
N VAL A 14 35.51 -7.41 -25.09
CA VAL A 14 34.29 -8.23 -25.07
C VAL A 14 33.32 -7.73 -24.01
N LEU A 15 33.78 -7.51 -22.76
CA LEU A 15 32.93 -7.01 -21.68
C LEU A 15 32.35 -5.62 -22.02
N THR A 16 33.17 -4.74 -22.60
CA THR A 16 32.75 -3.39 -23.00
C THR A 16 31.69 -3.47 -24.10
N LYS A 17 31.87 -4.33 -25.11
CA LYS A 17 30.85 -4.57 -26.15
C LYS A 17 29.57 -5.15 -25.55
N THR A 18 29.66 -6.09 -24.61
CA THR A 18 28.47 -6.66 -23.96
C THR A 18 27.75 -5.61 -23.11
N ILE A 19 28.47 -4.79 -22.33
CA ILE A 19 27.88 -3.68 -21.55
C ILE A 19 27.23 -2.66 -22.49
N LEU A 20 27.90 -2.30 -23.58
CA LEU A 20 27.35 -1.36 -24.56
C LEU A 20 26.09 -1.92 -25.22
N ASN A 21 26.05 -3.24 -25.50
CA ASN A 21 24.88 -3.90 -26.08
C ASN A 21 23.73 -4.02 -25.08
N MET A 22 24.02 -4.34 -23.81
CA MET A 22 23.04 -4.32 -22.72
C MET A 22 22.49 -2.92 -22.49
N GLN A 23 23.33 -1.89 -22.53
CA GLN A 23 22.90 -0.49 -22.46
C GLN A 23 22.05 -0.09 -23.66
N LYS A 24 22.38 -0.60 -24.85
CA LYS A 24 21.62 -0.36 -26.07
C LYS A 24 20.26 -1.06 -26.02
N GLU A 25 20.19 -2.29 -25.52
CA GLU A 25 18.94 -3.02 -25.24
C GLU A 25 18.11 -2.34 -24.14
N LEU A 26 18.73 -1.90 -23.05
CA LEU A 26 18.09 -1.08 -22.01
C LEU A 26 17.61 0.27 -22.56
N SER A 27 18.34 0.89 -23.49
CA SER A 27 17.93 2.12 -24.15
C SER A 27 16.82 1.89 -25.18
N LEU A 28 16.77 0.71 -25.80
CA LEU A 28 15.67 0.26 -26.64
C LEU A 28 14.42 0.03 -25.76
N ILE A 29 14.56 -0.58 -24.58
CA ILE A 29 13.48 -0.73 -23.59
C ILE A 29 13.02 0.64 -23.05
N LYS A 30 13.94 1.60 -22.85
CA LYS A 30 13.63 2.97 -22.41
C LYS A 30 13.08 3.88 -23.52
N ASN A 31 13.38 3.62 -24.79
CA ASN A 31 12.92 4.42 -25.95
C ASN A 31 11.79 3.76 -26.74
N THR A 32 11.44 2.51 -26.45
CA THR A 32 10.10 2.03 -26.72
C THR A 32 9.17 2.61 -25.67
N ALA A 33 8.53 3.72 -26.01
CA ALA A 33 7.15 3.96 -25.59
C ALA A 33 6.26 2.85 -26.22
N LEU A 34 6.52 1.58 -25.84
CA LEU A 34 5.57 0.50 -25.99
C LEU A 34 4.62 0.63 -24.81
N ASP A 35 3.33 0.62 -25.09
CA ASP A 35 2.26 0.56 -24.10
C ASP A 35 2.63 -0.45 -23.00
N GLN A 36 3.08 0.06 -21.85
CA GLN A 36 3.29 -0.77 -20.67
C GLN A 36 1.91 -1.26 -20.24
N ASP A 37 1.65 -2.54 -20.52
CA ASP A 37 0.36 -3.16 -20.23
C ASP A 37 0.31 -3.46 -18.74
N ILE A 38 -0.67 -2.88 -18.04
CA ILE A 38 -0.95 -3.22 -16.64
C ILE A 38 -2.26 -3.99 -16.64
N THR A 39 -2.17 -5.26 -16.29
CA THR A 39 -3.33 -6.15 -16.19
C THR A 39 -3.71 -6.40 -14.74
N LEU A 40 -5.01 -6.58 -14.48
CA LEU A 40 -5.51 -7.08 -13.21
C LEU A 40 -5.78 -8.58 -13.33
N GLU A 41 -5.04 -9.37 -12.57
CA GLU A 41 -5.05 -10.83 -12.68
C GLU A 41 -5.32 -11.51 -11.35
N LYS A 42 -6.01 -12.65 -11.42
CA LYS A 42 -6.22 -13.57 -10.31
C LYS A 42 -4.88 -14.16 -9.85
N GLY A 43 -4.59 -14.02 -8.56
CA GLY A 43 -3.41 -14.59 -7.93
C GLY A 43 -3.69 -15.91 -7.22
N LYS A 44 -2.91 -16.18 -6.17
CA LYS A 44 -3.09 -17.37 -5.35
C LYS A 44 -4.38 -17.27 -4.53
N GLU A 45 -4.89 -18.43 -4.13
CA GLU A 45 -5.99 -18.51 -3.18
C GLU A 45 -5.54 -18.01 -1.81
N LEU A 46 -6.40 -17.21 -1.18
CA LEU A 46 -6.22 -16.67 0.16
C LEU A 46 -7.06 -17.42 1.19
N SER A 47 -8.32 -17.71 0.85
CA SER A 47 -9.24 -18.47 1.70
C SER A 47 -10.51 -18.84 0.94
N SER A 48 -10.92 -20.11 0.94
CA SER A 48 -12.27 -20.56 0.59
C SER A 48 -12.88 -19.90 -0.67
N GLY A 49 -12.15 -19.94 -1.79
CA GLY A 49 -12.62 -19.32 -3.05
C GLY A 49 -12.37 -17.82 -3.20
N ILE A 50 -11.71 -17.18 -2.24
CA ILE A 50 -11.20 -15.81 -2.32
C ILE A 50 -9.75 -15.86 -2.80
N TYR A 51 -9.46 -15.19 -3.92
CA TYR A 51 -8.14 -15.13 -4.54
C TYR A 51 -7.62 -13.70 -4.61
N GLU A 52 -6.30 -13.54 -4.56
CA GLU A 52 -5.66 -12.23 -4.69
C GLU A 52 -6.02 -11.53 -6.00
N ALA A 53 -6.18 -10.21 -5.93
CA ALA A 53 -6.28 -9.34 -7.09
C ALA A 53 -4.92 -8.64 -7.29
N ASN A 54 -4.15 -9.11 -8.27
CA ASN A 54 -2.79 -8.65 -8.52
C ASN A 54 -2.71 -7.78 -9.76
N PHE A 55 -2.10 -6.61 -9.63
CA PHE A 55 -1.75 -5.77 -10.76
C PHE A 55 -0.40 -6.22 -11.30
N LYS A 56 -0.36 -6.63 -12.57
CA LYS A 56 0.86 -7.08 -13.23
C LYS A 56 1.29 -6.13 -14.33
N LEU A 57 2.56 -5.75 -14.30
CA LEU A 57 3.23 -5.09 -15.41
C LEU A 57 3.66 -6.12 -16.45
N ASN A 58 3.27 -5.90 -17.69
CA ASN A 58 3.58 -6.73 -18.85
C ASN A 58 3.28 -8.22 -18.58
N LYS A 59 2.22 -8.51 -17.81
CA LYS A 59 1.77 -9.85 -17.39
C LYS A 59 2.81 -10.68 -16.61
N ALA A 60 3.92 -10.06 -16.19
CA ALA A 60 5.08 -10.77 -15.64
C ALA A 60 5.39 -10.35 -14.20
N ILE A 61 5.34 -9.06 -13.90
CA ILE A 61 5.82 -8.51 -12.63
C ILE A 61 4.62 -8.04 -11.80
N ASN A 62 4.39 -8.63 -10.64
CA ASN A 62 3.38 -8.14 -9.69
C ASN A 62 3.84 -6.79 -9.12
N ILE A 63 3.14 -5.71 -9.44
CA ILE A 63 3.49 -4.35 -9.04
C ILE A 63 2.60 -3.81 -7.93
N ALA A 64 1.38 -4.33 -7.77
CA ALA A 64 0.47 -3.96 -6.70
C ALA A 64 -0.57 -5.05 -6.41
N THR A 65 -1.26 -4.91 -5.29
CA THR A 65 -2.44 -5.72 -4.92
C THR A 65 -3.54 -4.83 -4.34
N LEU A 66 -4.76 -5.34 -4.19
CA LEU A 66 -5.81 -4.66 -3.45
C LEU A 66 -5.63 -4.86 -1.93
N PRO A 67 -5.98 -3.87 -1.09
CA PRO A 67 -5.89 -4.00 0.35
C PRO A 67 -6.75 -5.14 0.87
N LYS A 68 -6.22 -5.88 1.86
CA LYS A 68 -6.97 -6.85 2.66
C LYS A 68 -7.29 -6.35 4.07
N ILE A 69 -6.57 -5.32 4.52
CA ILE A 69 -6.75 -4.68 5.81
C ILE A 69 -7.58 -3.42 5.60
N GLY A 70 -8.68 -3.31 6.33
CA GLY A 70 -9.53 -2.13 6.39
C GLY A 70 -9.53 -1.51 7.78
N TYR A 71 -9.90 -0.24 7.84
CA TYR A 71 -9.93 0.54 9.08
C TYR A 71 -11.30 1.19 9.25
N ARG A 72 -11.97 0.96 10.38
CA ARG A 72 -13.29 1.56 10.66
C ARG A 72 -13.43 1.98 12.11
N MET A 73 -14.26 2.99 12.37
CA MET A 73 -14.61 3.35 13.74
C MET A 73 -15.90 2.63 14.15
N LEU A 74 -15.85 1.93 15.29
CA LEU A 74 -16.98 1.17 15.84
C LEU A 74 -17.08 1.42 17.35
N SER A 75 -18.20 1.98 17.80
CA SER A 75 -18.46 2.27 19.22
C SER A 75 -17.35 3.10 19.90
N GLY A 76 -16.72 4.02 19.17
CA GLY A 76 -15.63 4.86 19.66
C GLY A 76 -14.24 4.21 19.66
N ASP A 77 -14.13 2.94 19.30
CA ASP A 77 -12.85 2.26 19.08
C ASP A 77 -12.49 2.25 17.59
N LEU A 78 -11.19 2.41 17.31
CA LEU A 78 -10.65 2.22 15.98
C LEU A 78 -10.42 0.73 15.78
N VAL A 79 -11.00 0.16 14.74
CA VAL A 79 -10.90 -1.27 14.43
C VAL A 79 -10.04 -1.46 13.19
N VAL A 80 -9.00 -2.28 13.33
CA VAL A 80 -8.22 -2.82 12.21
C VAL A 80 -8.79 -4.20 11.87
N LEU A 81 -9.33 -4.36 10.67
CA LEU A 81 -10.03 -5.57 10.24
C LEU A 81 -9.29 -6.21 9.07
N ASN A 82 -9.08 -7.52 9.13
CA ASN A 82 -8.66 -8.30 7.97
C ASN A 82 -9.89 -8.88 7.28
N HIS A 83 -10.16 -8.47 6.05
CA HIS A 83 -11.35 -8.89 5.30
C HIS A 83 -11.34 -10.34 4.83
N ILE A 84 -10.17 -11.00 4.85
CA ILE A 84 -10.02 -12.41 4.50
C ILE A 84 -10.31 -13.28 5.73
N THR A 85 -9.63 -13.01 6.85
CA THR A 85 -9.75 -13.84 8.08
C THR A 85 -10.91 -13.42 8.97
N LYS A 86 -11.46 -12.22 8.76
CA LYS A 86 -12.43 -11.55 9.63
C LYS A 86 -11.93 -11.25 11.05
N GLU A 87 -10.62 -11.34 11.27
CA GLU A 87 -10.01 -10.97 12.54
C GLU A 87 -10.00 -9.45 12.72
N GLU A 88 -10.30 -9.02 13.94
CA GLU A 88 -10.35 -7.61 14.34
C GLU A 88 -9.38 -7.32 15.47
N VAL A 89 -8.68 -6.19 15.36
CA VAL A 89 -7.89 -5.61 16.44
C VAL A 89 -8.46 -4.24 16.79
N LYS A 90 -8.94 -4.10 18.02
CA LYS A 90 -9.47 -2.83 18.54
C LYS A 90 -8.36 -2.00 19.17
N ILE A 91 -8.24 -0.76 18.71
CA ILE A 91 -7.35 0.27 19.21
C ILE A 91 -8.19 1.27 20.02
N PRO A 92 -7.99 1.33 21.34
CA PRO A 92 -8.80 2.19 22.22
C PRO A 92 -8.49 3.67 22.02
N GLY A 93 -9.45 4.53 22.35
CA GLY A 93 -9.38 5.99 22.17
C GLY A 93 -8.09 6.67 22.65
N GLY A 94 -7.50 6.18 23.73
CA GLY A 94 -6.22 6.70 24.26
C GLY A 94 -5.01 6.48 23.33
N PHE A 95 -5.15 5.67 22.29
CA PHE A 95 -4.11 5.32 21.31
C PHE A 95 -4.49 5.70 19.87
N HIS A 96 -5.44 6.62 19.68
CA HIS A 96 -5.84 7.14 18.36
C HIS A 96 -4.86 8.16 17.76
N TYR A 97 -3.70 8.36 18.38
CA TYR A 97 -2.64 9.17 17.79
C TYR A 97 -1.80 8.31 16.86
N LEU A 98 -1.22 8.93 15.84
CA LEU A 98 -0.36 8.25 14.88
C LEU A 98 0.95 9.00 14.77
N LYS A 99 2.05 8.24 14.76
CA LYS A 99 3.39 8.74 14.46
C LYS A 99 4.00 8.00 13.29
N VAL A 100 4.89 8.66 12.57
CA VAL A 100 5.62 8.07 11.44
C VAL A 100 6.84 7.34 11.97
N VAL A 101 6.93 6.05 11.67
CA VAL A 101 8.06 5.18 11.98
C VAL A 101 8.76 4.74 10.71
N LYS A 102 10.07 4.49 10.82
CA LYS A 102 10.88 3.93 9.75
C LYS A 102 11.20 2.48 10.13
N LEU A 103 10.74 1.52 9.34
CA LEU A 103 10.94 0.10 9.63
C LEU A 103 12.27 -0.42 9.08
N ASN A 104 12.66 0.02 7.88
CA ASN A 104 13.94 -0.35 7.24
C ASN A 104 14.34 0.70 6.15
N HIS A 105 15.12 0.33 5.13
CA HIS A 105 15.64 1.29 4.13
C HIS A 105 14.51 1.85 3.26
N ASN A 106 14.07 3.06 3.58
CA ASN A 106 13.02 3.83 2.89
C ASN A 106 11.58 3.30 3.05
N ASP A 107 11.34 2.31 3.91
CA ASP A 107 9.99 1.92 4.34
C ASP A 107 9.56 2.76 5.55
N TYR A 108 8.52 3.56 5.34
CA TYR A 108 7.94 4.45 6.32
C TYR A 108 6.46 4.10 6.47
N LYS A 109 6.00 3.95 7.71
CA LYS A 109 4.61 3.61 8.04
C LYS A 109 4.11 4.45 9.18
N LEU A 110 2.78 4.46 9.42
CA LEU A 110 2.22 4.97 10.67
C LEU A 110 2.05 3.84 11.67
N THR A 111 2.19 4.16 12.95
CA THR A 111 1.82 3.27 14.06
C THR A 111 0.91 3.99 15.04
N PHE A 112 0.01 3.23 15.66
CA PHE A 112 -0.86 3.71 16.73
C PHE A 112 -0.04 4.02 18.00
N CYS A 113 -0.30 5.18 18.59
CA CYS A 113 0.37 5.63 19.80
C CYS A 113 -0.55 6.50 20.65
N ASN A 114 -0.16 6.73 21.91
CA ASN A 114 -0.83 7.70 22.76
C ASN A 114 -0.33 9.13 22.49
N SER A 115 -0.91 10.12 23.18
CA SER A 115 -0.54 11.53 23.06
C SER A 115 0.94 11.84 23.38
N LEU A 116 1.63 10.94 24.08
CA LEU A 116 3.06 11.05 24.41
C LEU A 116 3.96 10.36 23.38
N GLY A 117 3.38 9.65 22.40
CA GLY A 117 4.13 8.92 21.38
C GLY A 117 4.50 7.47 21.75
N ASN A 118 4.00 6.95 22.88
CA ASN A 118 4.18 5.55 23.25
C ASN A 118 3.31 4.67 22.35
N GLU A 119 3.94 3.70 21.66
CA GLU A 119 3.28 2.83 20.70
C GLU A 119 2.36 1.84 21.39
N PHE A 120 1.17 1.64 20.83
CA PHE A 120 0.16 0.75 21.41
C PHE A 120 0.67 -0.69 21.53
N PHE A 121 1.22 -1.24 20.45
CA PHE A 121 1.68 -2.62 20.42
C PHE A 121 2.94 -2.86 21.25
N GLU A 122 3.80 -1.86 21.44
CA GLU A 122 4.91 -1.94 22.40
C GLU A 122 4.41 -1.88 23.85
N TYR A 123 3.41 -1.02 24.13
CA TYR A 123 2.77 -0.94 25.43
C TYR A 123 2.04 -2.25 25.80
N LYS A 124 1.50 -2.94 24.80
CA LYS A 124 0.74 -4.20 24.94
C LYS A 124 1.50 -5.47 24.59
N LYS A 125 2.82 -5.42 24.37
CA LYS A 125 3.57 -6.58 23.87
C LYS A 125 3.55 -7.84 24.74
N TYR A 126 3.29 -7.69 26.03
CA TYR A 126 3.17 -8.81 26.98
C TYR A 126 1.71 -9.18 27.29
N ASP A 127 0.74 -8.47 26.72
CA ASP A 127 -0.67 -8.78 26.84
C ASP A 127 -1.00 -9.94 25.88
N PRO A 128 -1.44 -11.12 26.35
CA PRO A 128 -1.70 -12.27 25.50
C PRO A 128 -2.63 -12.00 24.32
N GLN A 129 -3.54 -11.02 24.45
CA GLN A 129 -4.46 -10.62 23.38
C GLN A 129 -3.75 -9.94 22.21
N TYR A 130 -2.64 -9.24 22.47
CA TYR A 130 -1.91 -8.45 21.48
C TYR A 130 -0.52 -9.03 21.18
N SER A 131 -0.03 -9.93 22.03
CA SER A 131 1.23 -10.64 21.83
C SER A 131 1.08 -11.61 20.66
N GLY A 132 1.82 -11.38 19.59
CA GLY A 132 1.77 -12.22 18.39
C GLY A 132 0.86 -11.69 17.27
N ILE A 133 0.24 -10.52 17.44
CA ILE A 133 -0.45 -9.85 16.34
C ILE A 133 0.55 -9.57 15.19
N PRO A 134 0.23 -9.92 13.93
CA PRO A 134 1.10 -9.62 12.79
C PRO A 134 1.27 -8.12 12.53
N ASP A 135 2.36 -7.73 11.88
CA ASP A 135 2.72 -6.33 11.66
C ASP A 135 1.73 -5.56 10.78
N GLU A 136 0.96 -6.24 9.93
CA GLU A 136 -0.09 -5.64 9.09
C GLU A 136 -1.26 -5.06 9.89
N TYR A 137 -1.43 -5.46 11.15
CA TYR A 137 -2.38 -4.84 12.08
C TYR A 137 -1.74 -3.73 12.92
N LYS A 138 -0.40 -3.70 12.99
CA LYS A 138 0.35 -2.75 13.82
C LYS A 138 0.65 -1.45 13.08
N PHE A 139 0.93 -1.57 11.79
CA PHE A 139 1.37 -0.47 10.96
C PHE A 139 0.39 -0.20 9.84
N ILE A 140 0.18 1.09 9.57
CA ILE A 140 -0.64 1.57 8.47
C ILE A 140 0.28 2.00 7.33
N ASP A 141 0.17 1.33 6.19
CA ASP A 141 0.79 1.78 4.96
C ASP A 141 0.13 3.07 4.47
N PHE A 142 0.93 4.03 3.98
CA PHE A 142 0.39 5.28 3.44
C PHE A 142 -0.56 5.09 2.25
N GLY A 143 -0.49 3.93 1.58
CA GLY A 143 -1.46 3.54 0.56
C GLY A 143 -2.89 3.46 1.09
N ASN A 144 -3.08 3.08 2.36
CA ASN A 144 -4.39 3.02 3.02
C ASN A 144 -4.96 4.40 3.37
N ILE A 145 -4.26 5.50 3.06
CA ILE A 145 -4.72 6.85 3.36
C ILE A 145 -5.24 7.49 2.08
N LYS A 146 -6.55 7.74 2.02
CA LYS A 146 -7.14 8.62 1.01
C LYS A 146 -6.76 10.06 1.32
N LYS A 147 -5.60 10.48 0.82
CA LYS A 147 -5.04 11.81 1.08
C LYS A 147 -5.95 12.89 0.49
N THR A 148 -6.23 13.93 1.28
CA THR A 148 -6.87 15.16 0.78
C THR A 148 -5.85 16.23 0.42
N ASN A 149 -4.58 16.04 0.79
CA ASN A 149 -3.47 16.95 0.52
C ASN A 149 -2.18 16.17 0.24
N ASN A 150 -1.23 16.78 -0.50
CA ASN A 150 0.11 16.22 -0.72
C ASN A 150 0.98 16.39 0.54
N LEU A 151 0.83 15.48 1.51
CA LEU A 151 1.70 15.39 2.66
C LEU A 151 2.95 14.54 2.38
N LYS A 152 4.11 15.10 2.70
CA LYS A 152 5.39 14.39 2.68
C LYS A 152 5.62 13.65 4.00
N PHE A 153 4.93 12.54 4.21
CA PHE A 153 4.95 11.81 5.49
C PHE A 153 6.35 11.47 6.00
N LYS A 154 7.32 11.20 5.11
CA LYS A 154 8.73 10.98 5.46
C LYS A 154 9.40 12.12 6.24
N GLU A 155 8.92 13.36 6.12
CA GLU A 155 9.48 14.52 6.83
C GLU A 155 9.03 14.57 8.30
N TYR A 156 8.08 13.70 8.68
CA TYR A 156 7.46 13.66 10.00
C TYR A 156 7.99 12.52 10.90
N VAL A 157 9.04 11.81 10.47
CA VAL A 157 9.66 10.72 11.23
C VAL A 157 10.12 11.22 12.60
N GLY A 158 9.73 10.51 13.66
CA GLY A 158 10.17 10.84 15.02
C GLY A 158 9.33 10.18 16.10
N HIS A 159 9.66 10.49 17.36
CA HIS A 159 8.99 9.91 18.52
C HIS A 159 7.62 10.53 18.82
N ALA A 160 7.39 11.78 18.42
CA ALA A 160 6.16 12.50 18.72
C ALA A 160 5.03 12.13 17.73
N PRO A 161 3.78 12.01 18.21
CA PRO A 161 2.63 11.89 17.30
C PRO A 161 2.51 13.14 16.43
N LYS A 162 2.10 12.90 15.18
CA LYS A 162 1.93 13.96 14.16
C LYS A 162 0.53 14.00 13.59
N PHE A 163 -0.21 12.91 13.77
CA PHE A 163 -1.59 12.82 13.33
C PHE A 163 -2.49 12.33 14.44
N PHE A 164 -3.77 12.66 14.32
CA PHE A 164 -4.84 12.19 15.17
C PHE A 164 -5.92 11.58 14.29
N ALA A 165 -6.28 10.33 14.60
CA ALA A 165 -7.38 9.62 13.98
C ALA A 165 -8.66 9.90 14.76
N ALA A 166 -9.74 10.24 14.05
CA ALA A 166 -11.02 10.56 14.67
C ALA A 166 -12.17 9.98 13.87
N GLU A 167 -13.29 9.76 14.55
CA GLU A 167 -14.54 9.39 13.91
C GLU A 167 -14.96 10.46 12.90
N GLY A 168 -15.21 10.03 11.66
CA GLY A 168 -15.72 10.83 10.57
C GLY A 168 -17.21 10.58 10.34
N SER A 169 -17.72 11.12 9.23
CA SER A 169 -19.11 10.93 8.82
C SER A 169 -19.39 9.47 8.44
N ILE A 170 -20.64 9.06 8.64
CA ILE A 170 -21.20 7.85 8.03
C ILE A 170 -21.88 8.25 6.72
N GLU A 171 -21.51 7.59 5.63
CA GLU A 171 -22.17 7.79 4.33
C GLU A 171 -23.50 7.00 4.30
N PRO A 172 -24.52 7.47 3.56
CA PRO A 172 -25.75 6.71 3.37
C PRO A 172 -25.48 5.32 2.78
N GLY A 173 -25.81 4.26 3.51
CA GLY A 173 -25.58 2.87 3.10
C GLY A 173 -24.33 2.21 3.72
N SER A 174 -23.52 2.97 4.47
CA SER A 174 -22.46 2.41 5.32
C SER A 174 -23.00 2.03 6.70
N GLU A 175 -22.51 0.93 7.25
CA GLU A 175 -22.75 0.53 8.65
C GLU A 175 -21.64 1.03 9.60
N SER A 176 -20.59 1.65 9.06
CA SER A 176 -19.42 2.05 9.83
C SER A 176 -18.97 3.47 9.55
N HIS A 177 -18.38 4.10 10.55
CA HIS A 177 -17.83 5.43 10.43
C HIS A 177 -16.44 5.40 9.79
N VAL A 178 -16.21 6.34 8.89
CA VAL A 178 -14.88 6.64 8.34
C VAL A 178 -13.94 7.05 9.47
N ILE A 179 -12.66 6.73 9.35
CA ILE A 179 -11.63 7.28 10.23
C ILE A 179 -10.93 8.43 9.53
N ASP A 180 -11.25 9.64 9.94
CA ASP A 180 -10.62 10.85 9.42
C ASP A 180 -9.27 11.10 10.10
N LEU A 181 -8.25 11.41 9.30
CA LEU A 181 -6.91 11.75 9.77
C LEU A 181 -6.71 13.26 9.76
N PHE A 182 -6.19 13.78 10.87
CA PHE A 182 -5.89 15.19 11.05
C PHE A 182 -4.45 15.39 11.46
N GLU A 183 -3.86 16.49 11.03
CA GLU A 183 -2.60 16.97 11.61
C GLU A 183 -2.78 17.28 13.09
N LEU A 184 -1.78 16.95 13.89
CA LEU A 184 -1.72 17.36 15.28
C LEU A 184 -1.05 18.73 15.39
N VAL A 185 -1.78 19.70 15.94
CA VAL A 185 -1.27 21.04 16.26
C VAL A 185 -1.23 21.25 17.77
N ARG A 186 -0.56 22.30 18.23
CA ARG A 186 -0.33 22.56 19.66
C ARG A 186 -1.62 22.53 20.50
N ASP A 187 -2.72 22.99 19.91
CA ASP A 187 -4.02 23.13 20.58
C ASP A 187 -5.03 22.03 20.17
N GLY A 188 -4.54 20.90 19.64
CA GLY A 188 -5.34 19.72 19.35
C GLY A 188 -5.41 19.37 17.86
N LYS A 189 -6.63 19.23 17.34
CA LYS A 189 -6.93 18.76 15.98
C LYS A 189 -6.73 19.88 14.95
N GLY A 190 -5.76 19.70 14.07
CA GLY A 190 -5.45 20.59 12.97
C GLY A 190 -6.28 20.29 11.71
N LYS A 191 -5.69 20.54 10.54
CA LYS A 191 -6.33 20.33 9.24
C LYS A 191 -6.57 18.83 8.99
N LYS A 192 -7.69 18.48 8.35
CA LYS A 192 -7.92 17.13 7.80
C LYS A 192 -6.94 16.88 6.65
N VAL A 193 -6.24 15.75 6.72
CA VAL A 193 -5.22 15.38 5.74
C VAL A 193 -5.52 14.10 4.97
N GLY A 194 -6.50 13.34 5.43
CA GLY A 194 -7.03 12.21 4.70
C GLY A 194 -8.07 11.46 5.49
N ALA A 195 -8.37 10.26 5.03
CA ALA A 195 -9.13 9.25 5.76
C ALA A 195 -8.44 7.90 5.59
N LEU A 196 -8.49 7.06 6.62
CA LEU A 196 -8.13 5.64 6.46
C LEU A 196 -9.20 4.95 5.62
N ALA A 197 -8.76 3.93 4.87
CA ALA A 197 -9.61 3.21 3.97
C ALA A 197 -10.16 1.93 4.58
N ASP A 198 -11.38 1.57 4.19
CA ASP A 198 -11.96 0.27 4.46
C ASP A 198 -12.42 -0.32 3.11
N GLU A 199 -11.43 -0.82 2.36
CA GLU A 199 -11.62 -1.36 1.02
C GLU A 199 -11.07 -2.76 0.92
N PHE A 200 -11.74 -3.59 0.11
CA PHE A 200 -11.34 -4.95 -0.13
C PHE A 200 -11.72 -5.36 -1.55
N GLY A 201 -10.79 -5.96 -2.28
CA GLY A 201 -11.12 -6.58 -3.54
C GLY A 201 -10.36 -7.87 -3.79
N TYR A 202 -11.04 -8.79 -4.46
CA TYR A 202 -10.59 -10.15 -4.67
C TYR A 202 -11.23 -10.76 -5.91
N PHE A 203 -10.63 -11.83 -6.41
CA PHE A 203 -11.24 -12.69 -7.42
C PHE A 203 -11.96 -13.86 -6.77
N ASP A 204 -13.14 -14.21 -7.27
CA ASP A 204 -13.82 -15.45 -6.88
C ASP A 204 -13.31 -16.67 -7.67
N ASP A 205 -13.87 -17.84 -7.42
CA ASP A 205 -13.54 -19.08 -8.13
C ASP A 205 -13.99 -19.07 -9.61
N GLN A 206 -14.96 -18.23 -9.97
CA GLN A 206 -15.42 -18.03 -11.36
C GLN A 206 -14.67 -16.91 -12.12
N ASN A 207 -13.62 -16.33 -11.53
CA ASN A 207 -12.81 -15.22 -12.07
C ASN A 207 -13.54 -13.88 -12.17
N ASN A 208 -14.63 -13.67 -11.43
CA ASN A 208 -15.19 -12.34 -11.28
C ASN A 208 -14.39 -11.55 -10.25
N LEU A 209 -14.16 -10.26 -10.54
CA LEU A 209 -13.59 -9.34 -9.57
C LEU A 209 -14.71 -8.78 -8.69
N HIS A 210 -14.58 -8.98 -7.39
CA HIS A 210 -15.40 -8.33 -6.38
C HIS A 210 -14.62 -7.20 -5.74
N TYR A 211 -15.28 -6.07 -5.54
CA TYR A 211 -14.69 -4.95 -4.82
C TYR A 211 -15.70 -4.26 -3.92
N TYR A 212 -15.25 -3.98 -2.70
CA TYR A 212 -15.99 -3.36 -1.63
C TYR A 212 -15.31 -2.06 -1.21
N ASN A 213 -16.12 -1.04 -0.98
CA ASN A 213 -15.74 0.13 -0.19
C ASN A 213 -16.75 0.25 0.95
N TYR A 214 -16.37 -0.27 2.11
CA TYR A 214 -17.24 -0.40 3.28
C TYR A 214 -17.56 0.92 3.96
N HIS A 215 -16.87 2.00 3.59
CA HIS A 215 -17.23 3.36 3.99
C HIS A 215 -18.35 3.96 3.14
N LYS A 216 -18.68 3.36 1.99
CA LYS A 216 -19.75 3.83 1.09
C LYS A 216 -20.95 2.89 1.06
N SER A 217 -20.71 1.58 1.09
CA SER A 217 -21.77 0.58 0.97
C SER A 217 -21.36 -0.74 1.63
N ALA A 218 -22.33 -1.45 2.19
CA ALA A 218 -22.16 -2.85 2.61
C ALA A 218 -22.14 -3.83 1.42
N GLU A 219 -22.63 -3.41 0.24
CA GLU A 219 -22.69 -4.23 -0.96
C GLU A 219 -21.43 -4.10 -1.82
N SER A 220 -20.98 -5.22 -2.40
CA SER A 220 -19.92 -5.21 -3.42
C SER A 220 -20.43 -4.75 -4.75
N ASN A 221 -19.52 -4.16 -5.51
CA ASN A 221 -19.63 -4.11 -6.95
C ASN A 221 -18.85 -5.28 -7.55
N THR A 222 -19.46 -5.97 -8.51
CA THR A 222 -18.79 -6.98 -9.32
C THR A 222 -18.43 -6.36 -10.66
N TYR A 223 -17.18 -6.52 -11.07
CA TYR A 223 -16.64 -5.89 -12.27
C TYR A 223 -16.07 -6.92 -13.24
N ASP A 224 -16.12 -6.58 -14.53
CA ASP A 224 -15.31 -7.23 -15.55
C ASP A 224 -13.85 -6.75 -15.40
N PRO A 225 -12.88 -7.64 -15.13
CA PRO A 225 -11.46 -7.27 -15.02
C PRO A 225 -10.92 -6.55 -16.27
N GLU A 226 -11.45 -6.84 -17.47
CA GLU A 226 -11.05 -6.20 -18.72
C GLU A 226 -11.52 -4.74 -18.82
N SER A 227 -12.44 -4.31 -17.94
CA SER A 227 -12.93 -2.93 -17.89
C SER A 227 -12.02 -1.98 -17.09
N PHE A 228 -10.98 -2.48 -16.42
CA PHE A 228 -10.06 -1.66 -15.65
C PHE A 228 -8.91 -1.15 -16.52
N SER A 229 -8.91 0.15 -16.84
CA SER A 229 -7.70 0.83 -17.30
C SER A 229 -6.92 1.38 -16.11
N VAL A 230 -5.69 0.90 -15.94
CA VAL A 230 -4.76 1.40 -14.94
C VAL A 230 -3.82 2.38 -15.61
N LYS A 231 -3.85 3.65 -15.20
CA LYS A 231 -2.89 4.64 -15.68
C LYS A 231 -1.74 4.78 -14.69
N MET A 232 -0.53 4.64 -15.22
CA MET A 232 0.69 4.94 -14.47
C MET A 232 0.83 6.46 -14.35
N ILE A 233 0.67 7.01 -13.15
CA ILE A 233 0.78 8.45 -12.93
C ILE A 233 2.08 8.73 -12.16
N ASN A 234 3.15 8.94 -12.94
CA ASN A 234 4.40 9.63 -12.55
C ASN A 234 5.43 8.83 -11.70
N LEU A 235 6.44 8.30 -12.39
CA LEU A 235 7.71 7.77 -11.85
C LEU A 235 8.73 8.92 -11.66
N ASP A 236 8.50 9.89 -10.76
CA ASP A 236 9.56 10.85 -10.39
C ASP A 236 10.47 10.21 -9.33
N VAL A 237 11.47 9.47 -9.82
CA VAL A 237 12.45 8.66 -9.05
C VAL A 237 13.29 9.48 -8.04
N SER A 238 13.10 10.80 -7.99
CA SER A 238 13.83 11.73 -7.12
C SER A 238 13.01 12.29 -5.95
N LYS A 239 11.69 12.06 -5.93
CA LYS A 239 10.79 12.64 -4.92
C LYS A 239 10.02 11.53 -4.23
N ILE A 240 10.43 11.30 -2.99
CA ILE A 240 9.91 10.29 -2.07
C ILE A 240 8.39 10.44 -1.89
N ASP A 241 7.65 9.65 -2.68
CA ASP A 241 6.31 9.08 -2.52
C ASP A 241 6.20 8.02 -3.64
N LYS A 242 6.77 6.84 -3.40
CA LYS A 242 7.49 6.11 -4.45
C LYS A 242 6.65 5.55 -5.61
N PHE A 243 5.36 5.20 -5.47
CA PHE A 243 4.55 4.73 -6.62
C PHE A 243 3.05 4.94 -6.35
N HIS A 244 2.34 5.60 -7.26
CA HIS A 244 0.88 5.68 -7.26
C HIS A 244 0.37 5.22 -8.63
N LEU A 245 -0.32 4.07 -8.68
CA LEU A 245 -1.17 3.77 -9.83
C LEU A 245 -2.57 4.27 -9.48
N ILE A 246 -3.22 4.93 -10.43
CA ILE A 246 -4.58 5.44 -10.26
C ILE A 246 -5.44 4.66 -11.24
N ALA A 247 -6.39 3.90 -10.70
CA ALA A 247 -7.40 3.24 -11.53
C ALA A 247 -8.37 4.30 -12.07
N GLU A 248 -8.68 4.26 -13.37
CA GLU A 248 -9.51 5.29 -14.00
C GLU A 248 -11.00 5.25 -13.62
N GLN A 249 -11.41 4.31 -12.77
CA GLN A 249 -12.80 4.17 -12.33
C GLN A 249 -12.93 4.44 -10.83
N GLY A 250 -12.74 5.71 -10.45
CA GLY A 250 -12.93 6.22 -9.09
C GLY A 250 -11.74 6.03 -8.14
N ASP A 251 -11.92 6.44 -6.88
CA ASP A 251 -10.88 6.39 -5.83
C ASP A 251 -10.69 4.96 -5.26
N ILE A 252 -10.28 3.98 -6.06
CA ILE A 252 -9.90 2.64 -5.58
C ILE A 252 -8.47 2.68 -5.04
N ILE A 253 -8.27 2.24 -3.80
CA ILE A 253 -6.93 2.13 -3.23
C ILE A 253 -6.25 0.86 -3.69
N ILE A 254 -4.98 1.01 -4.04
CA ILE A 254 -4.08 -0.07 -4.38
C ILE A 254 -2.83 -0.02 -3.51
N HIS A 255 -2.26 -1.18 -3.24
CA HIS A 255 -1.06 -1.35 -2.44
C HIS A 255 0.12 -1.72 -3.33
N PRO A 256 1.04 -0.78 -3.61
CA PRO A 256 2.23 -1.08 -4.40
C PRO A 256 3.15 -2.06 -3.68
N ILE A 257 3.71 -3.02 -4.42
CA ILE A 257 4.71 -3.97 -3.92
C ILE A 257 6.09 -3.35 -4.15
N LEU A 258 6.56 -2.60 -3.15
CA LEU A 258 7.76 -1.74 -3.26
C LEU A 258 9.02 -2.49 -3.74
N GLU A 259 9.22 -3.74 -3.32
CA GLU A 259 10.37 -4.58 -3.72
C GLU A 259 10.43 -4.79 -5.25
N ASN A 260 9.28 -4.90 -5.89
CA ASN A 260 9.17 -5.13 -7.33
C ASN A 260 9.18 -3.82 -8.14
N LEU A 261 9.20 -2.68 -7.44
CA LEU A 261 9.17 -1.35 -8.03
C LEU A 261 10.57 -0.69 -8.02
N ASP A 262 11.53 -1.24 -7.27
CA ASP A 262 12.95 -0.86 -7.38
C ASP A 262 13.62 -1.44 -8.67
N ILE A 263 12.85 -2.11 -9.54
CA ILE A 263 13.29 -2.62 -10.86
C ILE A 263 13.33 -1.49 -11.92
N PHE A 264 12.81 -0.30 -11.60
CA PHE A 264 12.72 0.86 -12.50
C PHE A 264 13.88 1.87 -12.35
#